data_AF-A0A7L0MVS1-F1
#
_entry.id   AF-A0A7L0MVS1-F1
#
_cell.length_a   1.000
_cell.length_b   1.000
_cell.length_c   1.000
_cell.angle_alpha   90.00
_cell.angle_beta   90.00
_cell.angle_gamma   90.00
#
_symmetry.space_group_name_H-M   'P 1'
#
loop_
_entity.id
_entity.type
_entity.pdbx_description
1 polymer ?
#
loop_
_entity_poly.entity_id
_entity_poly.type
_entity_poly.pdbx_seq_one_letter_code
_entity_poly.pdbx_strand_id
1 'polypeptide(L)' 'PPQEHHYELLGLGGGGTDPQSVVVPESSQYQCLECGQLLVSPRQLLEHQELHIKLLG' A
#
# COMPACT_ATOMS: atom_id res chain seq x y z
N PRO A 1 13.24 17.62 -8.41
CA PRO A 1 13.79 16.90 -7.23
C PRO A 1 12.61 16.28 -6.47
N PRO A 2 12.78 15.09 -5.87
CA PRO A 2 11.70 14.23 -5.40
C PRO A 2 10.98 14.84 -4.19
N GLN A 3 9.70 14.51 -4.04
CA GLN A 3 8.86 15.04 -2.96
C GLN A 3 9.33 14.50 -1.62
N GLU A 4 9.56 15.43 -0.69
CA GLU A 4 10.16 15.23 0.64
C GLU A 4 9.34 14.23 1.46
N HIS A 5 9.91 13.05 1.72
CA HIS A 5 9.32 12.07 2.63
C HIS A 5 9.34 12.64 4.05
N HIS A 6 8.17 13.02 4.57
CA HIS A 6 8.02 13.32 5.99
C HIS A 6 8.22 12.01 6.77
N TYR A 7 9.29 11.93 7.55
CA TYR A 7 9.45 10.88 8.53
C TYR A 7 8.76 11.38 9.81
N GLU A 8 7.64 10.78 10.19
CA GLU A 8 7.06 11.03 11.52
C GLU A 8 7.96 10.36 12.56
N LEU A 9 8.75 11.20 13.21
CA LEU A 9 9.50 10.88 14.41
C LEU A 9 8.50 10.46 15.50
N LEU A 10 8.43 9.17 15.81
CA LEU A 10 7.60 8.61 16.88
C LEU A 10 8.00 9.23 18.24
N GLY A 11 7.33 10.31 18.61
CA GLY A 11 7.47 11.00 19.89
C GLY A 11 6.69 10.24 20.98
N LEU A 12 7.43 9.70 21.94
CA LEU A 12 6.86 9.16 23.17
C LEU A 12 6.27 10.32 24.00
N GLY A 13 4.95 10.36 24.24
CA GLY A 13 4.37 11.35 25.14
C GLY A 13 2.85 11.41 25.23
N GLY A 14 2.26 10.53 26.06
CA GLY A 14 1.22 10.90 27.04
C GLY A 14 -0.20 11.26 26.59
N GLY A 15 -1.14 10.34 26.86
CA GLY A 15 -2.45 10.69 27.41
C GLY A 15 -3.66 10.56 26.47
N GLY A 16 -4.49 9.55 26.70
CA GLY A 16 -5.84 9.46 26.15
C GLY A 16 -6.12 8.10 25.53
N THR A 17 -6.81 7.25 26.27
CA THR A 17 -7.30 5.94 25.81
C THR A 17 -8.37 6.11 24.73
N ASP A 18 -7.99 6.01 23.46
CA ASP A 18 -8.81 5.35 22.45
C ASP A 18 -8.04 4.10 21.99
N PRO A 19 -8.44 2.89 22.42
CA PRO A 19 -7.94 1.66 21.84
C PRO A 19 -8.85 1.28 20.65
N GLN A 20 -8.99 2.14 19.63
CA GLN A 20 -9.58 1.68 18.38
C GLN A 20 -9.14 2.40 17.09
N SER A 21 -8.22 3.35 17.12
CA SER A 21 -7.39 3.62 15.92
C SER A 21 -6.28 2.57 15.75
N VAL A 22 -6.61 1.31 15.97
CA VAL A 22 -5.99 0.26 15.18
C VAL A 22 -6.57 0.45 13.79
N VAL A 23 -5.87 1.24 12.95
CA VAL A 23 -5.92 0.99 11.52
C VAL A 23 -5.39 -0.43 11.39
N VAL A 24 -6.30 -1.41 11.49
CA VAL A 24 -6.08 -2.74 10.94
C VAL A 24 -5.64 -2.44 9.52
N PRO A 25 -4.37 -2.70 9.14
CA PRO A 25 -3.97 -2.45 7.77
C PRO A 25 -4.96 -3.25 6.93
N GLU A 26 -5.79 -2.53 6.18
CA GLU A 26 -6.86 -3.07 5.34
C GLU A 26 -6.23 -4.10 4.42
N SER A 27 -6.23 -5.36 4.85
CA SER A 27 -5.82 -6.53 4.09
C SER A 27 -4.71 -6.22 3.08
N SER A 28 -3.51 -5.80 3.52
CA SER A 28 -2.42 -5.23 2.69
C SER A 28 -2.57 -5.52 1.20
N GLN A 29 -3.26 -4.61 0.51
CA GLN A 29 -3.59 -4.79 -0.89
C GLN A 29 -2.40 -4.39 -1.75
N TYR A 30 -2.16 -5.15 -2.80
CA TYR A 30 -1.08 -4.94 -3.75
C TYR A 30 -1.61 -4.12 -4.92
N GLN A 31 -1.05 -2.94 -5.16
CA GLN A 31 -1.47 -2.07 -6.26
C GLN A 31 -0.66 -2.34 -7.53
N CYS A 32 -1.35 -2.54 -8.65
CA CYS A 32 -0.74 -2.52 -9.97
C CYS A 32 -0.37 -1.08 -10.35
N LEU A 33 0.88 -0.87 -10.76
CA LEU A 33 1.39 0.46 -11.12
C LEU A 33 0.99 0.91 -12.53
N GLU A 34 0.55 -0.01 -13.38
CA GLU A 34 0.14 0.29 -14.75
C GLU A 34 -1.30 0.82 -14.81
N CYS A 35 -2.20 0.25 -13.99
CA CYS A 35 -3.63 0.56 -14.04
C CYS A 35 -4.24 0.99 -12.68
N GLY A 36 -3.47 0.93 -11.58
CA GLY A 36 -3.94 1.30 -10.24
C GLY A 36 -4.81 0.24 -9.54
N GLN A 37 -5.02 -0.94 -10.14
CA GLN A 37 -5.88 -1.98 -9.57
C GLN A 37 -5.29 -2.56 -8.28
N LEU A 38 -6.13 -2.73 -7.26
CA LEU A 38 -5.76 -3.38 -6.00
C LEU A 38 -6.02 -4.88 -6.06
N LEU A 39 -5.06 -5.67 -5.56
CA LEU A 39 -5.06 -7.12 -5.56
C LEU A 39 -4.77 -7.66 -4.15
N VAL A 40 -5.35 -8.81 -3.83
CA VAL A 40 -5.29 -9.40 -2.48
C VAL A 40 -4.02 -10.19 -2.20
N SER A 41 -3.19 -10.47 -3.22
CA SER A 41 -1.94 -11.21 -3.06
C SER A 41 -0.87 -10.77 -4.05
N PRO A 42 0.43 -10.95 -3.70
CA PRO A 42 1.53 -10.64 -4.62
C PRO A 42 1.46 -11.48 -5.89
N ARG A 43 1.06 -12.75 -5.78
CA ARG A 43 0.96 -13.66 -6.93
C ARG A 43 -0.04 -13.15 -7.97
N GLN A 44 -1.23 -12.74 -7.50
CA GLN A 44 -2.26 -12.18 -8.39
C GLN A 44 -1.78 -10.88 -9.04
N LEU A 45 -1.03 -10.03 -8.33
CA LEU A 45 -0.44 -8.84 -8.91
C LEU A 45 0.58 -9.17 -10.02
N LEU A 46 1.40 -10.20 -9.84
CA LEU A 46 2.35 -10.64 -10.86
C LEU A 46 1.63 -11.17 -12.09
N GLU A 47 0.68 -12.10 -11.91
CA GLU A 47 -0.12 -12.67 -13.01
C GLU A 47 -0.91 -11.59 -13.77
N HIS A 48 -1.39 -10.57 -13.06
CA HIS A 48 -2.07 -9.42 -13.66
C HIS A 48 -1.13 -8.55 -14.52
N GLN A 49 0.07 -8.22 -14.03
CA GLN A 49 1.06 -7.43 -14.78
C GLN A 49 1.53 -8.15 -16.05
N GLU A 50 1.65 -9.48 -16.02
CA GLU A 50 1.97 -10.26 -17.21
C GLU A 50 0.93 -10.08 -18.33
N LEU A 51 -0.34 -9.83 -18.01
CA LEU A 51 -1.37 -9.58 -19.02
C LEU A 51 -1.17 -8.24 -19.71
N HIS A 52 -0.78 -7.19 -18.97
CA HIS A 52 -0.46 -5.89 -19.58
C HIS A 52 0.69 -6.03 -20.57
N ILE A 53 1.75 -6.75 -20.18
CA ILE A 53 2.91 -7.00 -21.05
C ILE A 53 2.50 -7.76 -22.33
N LYS A 54 1.58 -8.73 -22.23
CA LYS A 54 1.12 -9.53 -23.38
C LYS A 54 0.16 -8.77 -24.31
N LEU A 55 -0.62 -7.83 -23.78
CA LEU A 55 -1.59 -7.04 -24.56
C LEU A 55 -0.97 -5.78 -25.17
N LEU A 56 0.13 -5.29 -24.60
CA LEU A 56 0.91 -4.16 -25.11
C LEU A 56 2.09 -4.60 -26.01
N GLY A 57 2.27 -5.91 -26.21
CA GLY A 57 3.34 -6.53 -27.01
C GLY A 57 2.96 -6.76 -28.48
#